data_AF-A0A5J9SZL9-F1
#
_entry.id   AF-A0A5J9SZL9-F1
#
_cell.length_a   1.000
_cell.length_b   1.000
_cell.length_c   1.000
_cell.angle_alpha   90.00
_cell.angle_beta   90.00
_cell.angle_gamma   90.00
#
_symmetry.space_group_name_H-M   'P 1'
#
loop_
_entity.id
_entity.type
_entity.pdbx_description
1 polymer ?
#
loop_
_entity_poly.entity_id
_entity_poly.type
_entity_poly.pdbx_seq_one_letter_code
_entity_poly.pdbx_strand_id
1 'polypeptide(L)'
;MAAAQRCCLLLSASFSSPAAKPKFCFAPRASSSSSSGDGNAKRQLKGNKAPREDWRQKSKPIPSGAVYPAKDHCSRCGLCDTYYVAHVKTACAFLGDGMSRVEDLEPLVHGRGRKESMDEMYFGVYDQLLYARKIQPVEGAQWTGIVTTIAVEMLKANMVDAVVCVQRHPIKNHIPHHCFLPQRK
;
A
#
# COMPACT_ATOMS: atom_id res chain seq x y z
N MET A 1 -50.01 41.08 -0.69
CA MET A 1 -50.46 39.85 -0.02
C MET A 1 -49.42 39.47 1.01
N ALA A 2 -49.80 39.46 2.28
CA ALA A 2 -48.94 39.17 3.43
C ALA A 2 -48.87 37.66 3.70
N ALA A 3 -47.70 37.18 4.12
CA ALA A 3 -47.43 36.01 4.98
C ALA A 3 -45.94 35.63 4.83
N ALA A 4 -45.17 35.23 5.83
CA ALA A 4 -45.27 35.23 7.28
C ALA A 4 -43.84 34.98 7.79
N GLN A 5 -43.44 35.63 8.87
CA GLN A 5 -42.22 35.31 9.61
C GLN A 5 -42.30 33.91 10.22
N ARG A 6 -41.19 33.18 10.19
CA ARG A 6 -40.83 32.25 11.27
C ARG A 6 -39.34 32.37 11.58
N CYS A 7 -39.10 32.99 12.73
CA CYS A 7 -37.89 32.95 13.53
C CYS A 7 -37.73 31.55 14.17
N CYS A 8 -36.51 31.01 14.23
CA CYS A 8 -35.90 30.52 15.49
C CYS A 8 -34.60 29.70 15.27
N LEU A 9 -33.53 30.21 15.91
CA LEU A 9 -32.61 29.51 16.81
C LEU A 9 -31.62 28.46 16.28
N LEU A 10 -30.37 28.91 16.20
CA LEU A 10 -29.14 28.35 16.78
C LEU A 10 -29.20 26.90 17.33
N LEU A 11 -28.36 26.02 16.77
CA LEU A 11 -27.63 25.04 17.57
C LEU A 11 -26.18 24.95 17.05
N SER A 12 -25.30 25.66 17.75
CA SER A 12 -23.85 25.48 17.71
C SER A 12 -23.50 24.20 18.47
N ALA A 13 -23.07 23.16 17.77
CA ALA A 13 -22.47 21.97 18.38
C ALA A 13 -20.94 22.09 18.32
N SER A 14 -20.36 22.55 19.43
CA SER A 14 -18.92 22.58 19.67
C SER A 14 -18.45 21.16 20.04
N PHE A 15 -17.72 20.49 19.15
CA PHE A 15 -17.02 19.25 19.51
C PHE A 15 -15.66 19.59 20.11
N SER A 16 -15.60 19.53 21.44
CA SER A 16 -14.37 19.55 22.23
C SER A 16 -13.61 18.24 21.99
N SER A 17 -12.42 18.30 21.41
CA SER A 17 -11.54 17.13 21.26
C SER A 17 -10.50 17.12 22.39
N PRO A 18 -10.43 16.07 23.23
CA PRO A 18 -9.28 15.86 24.09
C PRO A 18 -8.15 15.23 23.27
N ALA A 19 -6.99 15.88 23.28
CA ALA A 19 -5.77 15.39 22.66
C ALA A 19 -5.27 14.11 23.36
N ALA A 20 -5.17 13.02 22.61
CA ALA A 20 -4.40 11.84 23.03
C ALA A 20 -3.56 11.34 21.84
N LYS A 21 -2.23 11.53 21.94
CA LYS A 21 -1.26 10.95 21.01
C LYS A 21 -0.99 9.50 21.43
N PRO A 22 -1.13 8.49 20.55
CA PRO A 22 -0.69 7.15 20.90
C PRO A 22 0.83 7.07 20.85
N LYS A 23 1.45 6.73 21.99
CA LYS A 23 2.85 6.33 22.09
C LYS A 23 2.95 4.85 21.70
N PHE A 24 3.50 4.55 20.53
CA PHE A 24 3.90 3.18 20.20
C PHE A 24 5.27 2.90 20.83
N CYS A 25 5.29 2.13 21.91
CA CYS A 25 6.50 1.51 22.45
C CYS A 25 6.52 0.05 22.01
N PHE A 26 7.40 -0.30 21.08
CA PHE A 26 7.70 -1.70 20.78
C PHE A 26 8.68 -2.23 21.84
N ALA A 27 8.23 -3.16 22.67
CA ALA A 27 9.10 -4.01 23.47
C ALA A 27 8.92 -5.47 23.00
N PRO A 28 10.00 -6.24 22.80
CA PRO A 28 9.89 -7.65 22.43
C PRO A 28 9.63 -8.46 23.70
N ARG A 29 8.46 -9.11 23.79
CA ARG A 29 8.20 -10.09 24.85
C ARG A 29 8.40 -11.48 24.28
N ALA A 30 9.57 -12.05 24.55
CA ALA A 30 9.83 -13.47 24.33
C ALA A 30 8.93 -14.29 25.26
N SER A 31 8.10 -15.15 24.68
CA SER A 31 7.31 -16.14 25.43
C SER A 31 7.57 -17.50 24.79
N SER A 32 8.35 -18.33 25.49
CA SER A 32 8.53 -19.73 25.21
C SER A 32 7.29 -20.52 25.67
N SER A 33 6.70 -21.31 24.79
CA SER A 33 5.81 -22.41 25.18
C SER A 33 6.00 -23.59 24.23
N SER A 34 6.50 -24.68 24.81
CA SER A 34 6.63 -26.01 24.25
C SER A 34 5.30 -26.77 24.27
N SER A 35 4.93 -27.45 23.19
CA SER A 35 4.15 -28.69 23.24
C SER A 35 4.26 -29.51 21.95
N SER A 36 4.36 -30.82 22.18
CA SER A 36 4.76 -31.95 21.33
C SER A 36 3.74 -32.43 20.29
N GLY A 37 4.25 -33.04 19.20
CA GLY A 37 3.76 -34.21 18.42
C GLY A 37 2.35 -34.14 17.79
N ASP A 38 2.04 -34.70 16.64
CA ASP A 38 2.71 -35.46 15.58
C ASP A 38 1.75 -35.39 14.38
N GLY A 39 2.25 -35.31 13.15
CA GLY A 39 1.39 -35.28 11.97
C GLY A 39 2.09 -34.78 10.73
N ASN A 40 2.69 -35.71 10.00
CA ASN A 40 3.45 -35.50 8.78
C ASN A 40 2.66 -34.72 7.70
N ALA A 41 2.95 -33.44 7.58
CA ALA A 41 2.77 -32.67 6.35
C ALA A 41 3.96 -31.74 6.15
N LYS A 42 5.16 -32.30 6.00
CA LYS A 42 6.28 -31.59 5.37
C LYS A 42 5.95 -31.38 3.89
N ARG A 43 5.04 -30.45 3.60
CA ARG A 43 5.00 -29.81 2.30
C ARG A 43 6.26 -28.93 2.29
N GLN A 44 7.37 -29.48 1.79
CA GLN A 44 8.55 -28.71 1.46
C GLN A 44 8.10 -27.57 0.53
N LEU A 45 7.89 -26.37 1.06
CA LEU A 45 8.14 -25.17 0.28
C LEU A 45 9.58 -25.33 -0.18
N LYS A 46 9.79 -25.73 -1.44
CA LYS A 46 11.09 -25.67 -2.11
C LYS A 46 11.47 -24.19 -2.11
N GLY A 47 12.10 -23.77 -1.01
CA GLY A 47 12.40 -22.38 -0.71
C GLY A 47 13.25 -21.84 -1.84
N ASN A 48 12.71 -20.88 -2.56
CA ASN A 48 13.53 -20.03 -3.40
C ASN A 48 14.67 -19.51 -2.51
N LYS A 49 15.91 -19.87 -2.85
CA LYS A 49 17.08 -19.44 -2.09
C LYS A 49 17.07 -17.92 -2.02
N ALA A 50 17.25 -17.38 -0.82
CA ALA A 50 17.45 -15.95 -0.63
C ALA A 50 18.59 -15.47 -1.54
N PRO A 51 18.49 -14.27 -2.12
CA PRO A 51 19.57 -13.74 -2.93
C PRO A 51 20.83 -13.58 -2.08
N ARG A 52 21.97 -13.59 -2.77
CA ARG A 52 23.29 -13.36 -2.15
C ARG A 52 23.29 -12.02 -1.42
N GLU A 53 24.06 -11.90 -0.35
CA GLU A 53 24.09 -10.72 0.52
C GLU A 53 24.51 -9.43 -0.19
N ASP A 54 25.39 -9.55 -1.19
CA ASP A 54 25.94 -8.47 -2.01
C ASP A 54 25.11 -8.13 -3.26
N TRP A 55 23.83 -8.50 -3.26
CA TRP A 55 22.93 -8.30 -4.40
C TRP A 55 22.79 -6.82 -4.79
N ARG A 56 22.82 -5.88 -3.83
CA ARG A 56 22.68 -4.44 -4.12
C ARG A 56 23.81 -3.92 -5.02
N GLN A 57 25.01 -4.47 -4.89
CA GLN A 57 26.19 -4.07 -5.65
C GLN A 57 26.30 -4.83 -6.98
N LYS A 58 25.89 -6.10 -7.01
CA LYS A 58 26.08 -6.97 -8.18
C LYS A 58 24.90 -6.98 -9.15
N SER A 59 23.68 -6.81 -8.65
CA SER A 59 22.48 -6.89 -9.47
C SER A 59 22.28 -5.62 -10.27
N LYS A 60 22.28 -5.77 -11.60
CA LYS A 60 22.12 -4.65 -12.53
C LYS A 60 20.66 -4.60 -13.02
N PRO A 61 20.04 -3.41 -13.05
CA PRO A 61 18.74 -3.21 -13.69
C PRO A 61 18.69 -3.75 -15.11
N ILE A 62 17.49 -4.11 -15.55
CA ILE A 62 17.27 -4.48 -16.95
C ILE A 62 17.35 -3.21 -17.80
N PRO A 63 18.20 -3.18 -18.84
CA PRO A 63 18.35 -2.00 -19.68
C PRO A 63 17.09 -1.74 -20.49
N SER A 64 16.85 -0.46 -20.81
CA SER A 64 15.71 -0.07 -21.64
C SER A 64 15.73 -0.82 -22.98
N GLY A 65 14.60 -1.42 -23.35
CA GLY A 65 14.44 -2.21 -24.58
C GLY A 65 14.77 -3.70 -24.43
N ALA A 66 15.34 -4.15 -23.31
CA ALA A 66 15.53 -5.57 -23.05
C ALA A 66 14.24 -6.25 -22.52
N VAL A 67 14.21 -7.58 -22.64
CA VAL A 67 13.05 -8.40 -22.23
C VAL A 67 13.10 -8.65 -20.72
N TYR A 68 11.99 -8.37 -20.04
CA TYR A 68 11.83 -8.63 -18.61
C TYR A 68 11.65 -10.12 -18.27
N PRO A 69 11.87 -10.54 -17.01
CA PRO A 69 11.82 -11.96 -16.64
C PRO A 69 10.43 -12.59 -16.82
N ALA A 70 9.36 -11.80 -16.66
CA ALA A 70 7.98 -12.22 -16.92
C ALA A 70 7.58 -12.16 -18.41
N LYS A 71 8.52 -11.79 -19.31
CA LYS A 71 8.31 -11.67 -20.75
C LYS A 71 7.08 -10.81 -21.06
N ASP A 72 6.19 -11.30 -21.92
CA ASP A 72 4.97 -10.62 -22.37
C ASP A 72 3.91 -10.47 -21.26
N HIS A 73 4.05 -11.18 -20.14
CA HIS A 73 3.19 -11.03 -18.96
C HIS A 73 3.69 -9.98 -17.97
N CYS A 74 4.77 -9.26 -18.30
CA CYS A 74 5.30 -8.23 -17.42
C CYS A 74 4.35 -7.02 -17.31
N SER A 75 3.85 -6.76 -16.11
CA SER A 75 3.05 -5.57 -15.80
C SER A 75 3.84 -4.26 -15.70
N ARG A 76 5.16 -4.30 -15.91
CA ARG A 76 6.07 -3.15 -15.77
C ARG A 76 5.95 -2.43 -14.42
N CYS A 77 5.91 -3.20 -13.33
CA CYS A 77 5.80 -2.66 -11.97
C CYS A 77 7.04 -1.88 -11.45
N GLY A 78 8.13 -1.80 -12.24
CA GLY A 78 9.36 -1.08 -11.87
C GLY A 78 10.38 -1.85 -11.03
N LEU A 79 10.06 -3.06 -10.55
CA LEU A 79 10.99 -3.84 -9.70
C LEU A 79 12.32 -4.15 -10.40
N CYS A 80 12.26 -4.52 -11.68
CA CYS A 80 13.42 -4.93 -12.46
C CYS A 80 14.24 -3.75 -13.01
N ASP A 81 13.75 -2.52 -12.84
CA ASP A 81 14.41 -1.28 -13.27
C ASP A 81 15.42 -0.79 -12.22
N THR A 82 15.55 -1.55 -11.13
CA THR A 82 16.47 -1.30 -10.03
C THR A 82 17.29 -2.55 -9.74
N TYR A 83 18.25 -2.43 -8.83
CA TYR A 83 19.02 -3.58 -8.35
C TYR A 83 18.15 -4.63 -7.62
N TYR A 84 16.87 -4.34 -7.32
CA TYR A 84 15.90 -5.30 -6.79
C TYR A 84 15.50 -6.41 -7.77
N VAL A 85 15.96 -6.36 -9.03
CA VAL A 85 15.86 -7.49 -9.96
C VAL A 85 16.40 -8.80 -9.37
N ALA A 86 17.33 -8.74 -8.40
CA ALA A 86 17.81 -9.89 -7.63
C ALA A 86 16.70 -10.73 -7.00
N HIS A 87 15.59 -10.09 -6.62
CA HIS A 87 14.46 -10.69 -5.92
C HIS A 87 13.30 -11.03 -6.87
N VAL A 88 13.46 -10.90 -8.19
CA VAL A 88 12.34 -11.05 -9.13
C VAL A 88 11.64 -12.41 -9.01
N LYS A 89 12.38 -13.48 -8.72
CA LYS A 89 11.82 -14.84 -8.58
C LYS A 89 10.95 -15.02 -7.33
N THR A 90 11.15 -14.19 -6.30
CA THR A 90 10.42 -14.26 -5.01
C THR A 90 9.48 -13.09 -4.77
N ALA A 91 9.52 -12.06 -5.63
CA ALA A 91 8.68 -10.87 -5.49
C ALA A 91 7.72 -10.67 -6.68
N CYS A 92 8.04 -11.16 -7.87
CA CYS A 92 7.18 -10.95 -9.04
C CYS A 92 5.84 -11.69 -8.88
N ALA A 93 4.76 -10.98 -9.20
CA ALA A 93 3.39 -11.48 -9.19
C ALA A 93 3.05 -12.39 -10.40
N PHE A 94 3.96 -12.52 -11.36
CA PHE A 94 3.78 -13.32 -12.59
C PHE A 94 4.77 -14.49 -12.69
N LEU A 95 5.60 -14.72 -11.65
CA LEU A 95 6.58 -15.80 -11.60
C LEU A 95 6.43 -16.61 -10.32
N GLY A 96 6.72 -17.91 -10.40
CA GLY A 96 6.54 -18.84 -9.28
C GLY A 96 5.07 -18.88 -8.85
N ASP A 97 4.81 -18.74 -7.56
CA ASP A 97 3.45 -18.68 -6.99
C ASP A 97 2.65 -17.46 -7.49
N GLY A 98 3.32 -16.47 -8.08
CA GLY A 98 2.67 -15.30 -8.66
C GLY A 98 1.83 -14.53 -7.65
N MET A 99 0.55 -14.31 -7.96
CA MET A 99 -0.39 -13.59 -7.09
C MET A 99 -0.99 -14.45 -5.96
N SER A 100 -0.89 -15.78 -5.98
CA SER A 100 -1.41 -16.58 -4.86
C SER A 100 -0.69 -16.29 -3.54
N ARG A 101 0.54 -15.76 -3.62
CA ARG A 101 1.34 -15.28 -2.49
C ARG A 101 0.67 -14.17 -1.67
N VAL A 102 -0.36 -13.51 -2.20
CA VAL A 102 -1.13 -12.50 -1.43
C VAL A 102 -1.71 -13.12 -0.16
N GLU A 103 -2.22 -14.35 -0.21
CA GLU A 103 -2.82 -15.04 0.94
C GLU A 103 -1.79 -15.31 2.05
N ASP A 104 -0.54 -15.60 1.68
CA ASP A 104 0.57 -15.78 2.62
C ASP A 104 1.04 -14.44 3.23
N LEU A 105 0.89 -13.34 2.48
CA LEU A 105 1.34 -12.00 2.90
C LEU A 105 0.29 -11.26 3.75
N GLU A 106 -1.00 -11.57 3.60
CA GLU A 106 -2.07 -10.91 4.33
C GLU A 106 -1.92 -10.99 5.86
N PRO A 107 -1.62 -12.15 6.48
CA PRO A 107 -1.35 -12.20 7.92
C PRO A 107 -0.16 -11.35 8.36
N LEU A 108 0.86 -11.19 7.51
CA LEU A 108 2.04 -10.36 7.81
C LEU A 108 1.73 -8.87 7.71
N VAL A 109 0.90 -8.46 6.74
CA VAL A 109 0.56 -7.05 6.47
C VAL A 109 -0.58 -6.57 7.36
N HIS A 110 -1.60 -7.40 7.59
CA HIS A 110 -2.83 -7.03 8.30
C HIS A 110 -2.95 -7.66 9.69
N GLY A 111 -2.04 -8.56 10.08
CA GLY A 111 -2.11 -9.31 11.35
C GLY A 111 -3.10 -10.48 11.35
N ARG A 112 -3.84 -10.69 10.25
CA ARG A 112 -4.80 -11.78 10.05
C ARG A 112 -4.97 -12.11 8.57
N GLY A 113 -5.45 -13.30 8.26
CA GLY A 113 -5.94 -13.66 6.92
C GLY A 113 -7.40 -13.26 6.69
N ARG A 114 -7.90 -13.55 5.49
CA ARG A 114 -9.33 -13.43 5.14
C ARG A 114 -10.16 -14.44 5.93
N LYS A 115 -11.37 -14.03 6.31
CA LYS A 115 -12.42 -14.91 6.86
C LYS A 115 -13.16 -15.59 5.71
N GLU A 116 -13.72 -16.77 5.98
CA GLU A 116 -14.62 -17.49 5.06
C GLU A 116 -16.01 -16.82 4.97
N SER A 117 -16.07 -15.50 4.79
CA SER A 117 -17.29 -14.76 4.46
C SER A 117 -17.25 -14.32 3.01
N MET A 118 -18.42 -14.22 2.38
CA MET A 118 -18.54 -13.78 0.98
C MET A 118 -17.91 -12.39 0.76
N ASP A 119 -18.03 -11.50 1.73
CA ASP A 119 -17.49 -10.14 1.63
C ASP A 119 -15.95 -10.14 1.60
N GLU A 120 -15.28 -10.82 2.54
CA GLU A 120 -13.81 -10.85 2.58
C GLU A 120 -13.22 -11.69 1.43
N MET A 121 -13.97 -12.65 0.89
CA MET A 121 -13.57 -13.35 -0.34
C MET A 121 -13.60 -12.46 -1.58
N TYR A 122 -14.50 -11.46 -1.62
CA TYR A 122 -14.61 -10.55 -2.75
C TYR A 122 -13.72 -9.31 -2.61
N PHE A 123 -13.69 -8.69 -1.42
CA PHE A 123 -12.99 -7.43 -1.17
C PHE A 123 -11.61 -7.59 -0.51
N GLY A 124 -11.27 -8.77 0.01
CA GLY A 124 -10.06 -9.02 0.78
C GLY A 124 -10.19 -8.61 2.26
N VAL A 125 -9.07 -8.48 2.95
CA VAL A 125 -9.03 -8.07 4.36
C VAL A 125 -9.30 -6.57 4.50
N TYR A 126 -10.37 -6.20 5.20
CA TYR A 126 -10.73 -4.80 5.48
C TYR A 126 -11.25 -4.59 6.91
N ASP A 127 -11.24 -3.33 7.36
CA ASP A 127 -11.87 -2.89 8.61
C ASP A 127 -13.22 -2.21 8.36
N GLN A 128 -13.29 -1.28 7.41
CA GLN A 128 -14.49 -0.54 7.05
C GLN A 128 -14.56 -0.27 5.54
N LEU A 129 -15.76 -0.33 4.97
CA LEU A 129 -16.06 0.04 3.58
C LEU A 129 -16.97 1.27 3.58
N LEU A 130 -16.51 2.34 2.95
CA LEU A 130 -17.15 3.66 3.00
C LEU A 130 -17.14 4.34 1.63
N TYR A 131 -18.13 5.20 1.40
CA TYR A 131 -18.12 6.15 0.28
C TYR A 131 -17.71 7.53 0.78
N ALA A 132 -16.81 8.19 0.04
CA ALA A 132 -16.31 9.51 0.39
C ALA A 132 -16.17 10.39 -0.85
N ARG A 133 -16.41 11.69 -0.66
CA ARG A 133 -16.19 12.74 -1.65
C ARG A 133 -15.59 13.96 -0.96
N LYS A 134 -14.54 14.54 -1.56
CA LYS A 134 -13.97 15.80 -1.06
C LYS A 134 -14.93 16.96 -1.33
N ILE A 135 -15.20 17.77 -0.31
CA ILE A 135 -16.11 18.94 -0.38
C ILE A 135 -15.61 19.94 -1.42
N GLN A 136 -14.31 20.25 -1.39
CA GLN A 136 -13.63 21.07 -2.39
C GLN A 136 -12.69 20.16 -3.21
N PRO A 137 -13.10 19.70 -4.41
CA PRO A 137 -12.28 18.84 -5.24
C PRO A 137 -10.92 19.45 -5.58
N VAL A 138 -9.91 18.60 -5.78
CA VAL A 138 -8.61 19.04 -6.31
C VAL A 138 -8.71 19.17 -7.82
N GLU A 139 -8.41 20.35 -8.36
CA GLU A 139 -8.39 20.60 -9.79
C GLU A 139 -7.38 19.69 -10.51
N GLY A 140 -7.79 19.12 -11.65
CA GLY A 140 -6.96 18.19 -12.44
C GLY A 140 -6.83 16.77 -11.88
N ALA A 141 -7.45 16.45 -10.73
CA ALA A 141 -7.52 15.08 -10.23
C ALA A 141 -8.54 14.24 -11.02
N GLN A 142 -8.33 12.91 -11.09
CA GLN A 142 -9.22 11.98 -11.81
C GLN A 142 -10.65 11.96 -11.26
N TRP A 143 -10.81 12.20 -9.96
CA TRP A 143 -12.09 12.27 -9.25
C TRP A 143 -12.06 13.51 -8.34
N THR A 144 -12.41 13.37 -7.05
CA THR A 144 -12.38 14.52 -6.12
C THR A 144 -11.01 14.76 -5.45
N GLY A 145 -10.01 13.92 -5.76
CA GLY A 145 -8.63 14.11 -5.29
C GLY A 145 -8.37 13.60 -3.87
N ILE A 146 -9.07 12.54 -3.43
CA ILE A 146 -8.89 11.93 -2.10
C ILE A 146 -7.45 11.43 -1.92
N VAL A 147 -6.93 10.65 -2.87
CA VAL A 147 -5.56 10.09 -2.81
C VAL A 147 -4.51 11.20 -2.71
N THR A 148 -4.63 12.24 -3.54
CA THR A 148 -3.73 13.40 -3.52
C THR A 148 -3.79 14.13 -2.18
N THR A 149 -4.99 14.32 -1.63
CA THR A 149 -5.18 15.01 -0.35
C THR A 149 -4.56 14.23 0.80
N ILE A 150 -4.75 12.90 0.85
CA ILE A 150 -4.14 12.06 1.88
C ILE A 150 -2.61 12.17 1.82
N ALA A 151 -2.01 12.03 0.63
CA ALA A 151 -0.56 12.13 0.48
C ALA A 151 -0.01 13.48 0.94
N VAL A 152 -0.68 14.58 0.57
CA VAL A 152 -0.28 15.93 0.96
C VAL A 152 -0.43 16.17 2.47
N GLU A 153 -1.52 15.72 3.08
CA GLU A 153 -1.72 15.88 4.52
C GLU A 153 -0.76 15.01 5.34
N MET A 154 -0.43 13.79 4.89
CA MET A 154 0.62 12.97 5.51
C MET A 154 1.98 13.64 5.45
N LEU A 155 2.28 14.34 4.35
CA LEU A 155 3.49 15.14 4.25
C LEU A 155 3.43 16.33 5.25
N LYS A 156 2.40 17.17 5.21
CA LYS A 156 2.28 18.31 6.13
C LYS A 156 2.31 17.91 7.62
N ALA A 157 1.75 16.76 7.96
CA ALA A 157 1.74 16.21 9.31
C ALA A 157 3.05 15.52 9.72
N ASN A 158 4.07 15.50 8.85
CA ASN A 158 5.35 14.81 9.06
C ASN A 158 5.19 13.32 9.40
N MET A 159 4.20 12.65 8.82
CA MET A 159 4.02 11.19 8.96
C MET A 159 4.97 10.41 8.05
N VAL A 160 5.40 11.02 6.95
CA VAL A 160 6.34 10.45 5.97
C VAL A 160 7.29 11.53 5.47
N ASP A 161 8.52 11.16 5.10
CA ASP A 161 9.50 12.10 4.54
C ASP A 161 9.37 12.28 3.02
N ALA A 162 8.64 11.38 2.36
CA ALA A 162 8.42 11.41 0.93
C ALA A 162 7.28 10.48 0.51
N VAL A 163 6.76 10.72 -0.70
CA VAL A 163 5.70 9.92 -1.32
C VAL A 163 6.16 9.44 -2.70
N VAL A 164 5.99 8.15 -2.97
CA VAL A 164 6.12 7.59 -4.33
C VAL A 164 4.81 7.82 -5.08
N CYS A 165 4.85 8.52 -6.20
CA CYS A 165 3.65 8.78 -7.01
C CYS A 165 3.96 8.78 -8.51
N VAL A 166 2.91 8.86 -9.33
CA VAL A 166 3.00 8.89 -10.79
C VAL A 166 2.64 10.30 -11.28
N GLN A 167 3.59 10.94 -11.93
CA GLN A 167 3.43 12.23 -12.59
C GLN A 167 3.26 12.08 -14.10
N ARG A 168 2.90 13.20 -14.74
CA ARG A 168 2.91 13.35 -16.18
C ARG A 168 4.35 13.42 -16.67
N HIS A 169 4.69 12.71 -17.74
CA HIS A 169 5.98 12.90 -18.41
C HIS A 169 6.09 14.33 -18.95
N PRO A 170 7.26 15.01 -18.85
CA PRO A 170 7.43 16.42 -19.21
C PRO A 170 7.21 16.77 -20.69
N ILE A 171 7.08 15.77 -21.57
CA ILE A 171 7.01 15.94 -23.03
C ILE A 171 5.86 15.10 -23.59
N LYS A 172 5.81 13.82 -23.18
CA LYS A 172 4.81 12.85 -23.67
C LYS A 172 3.71 12.62 -22.64
N ASN A 173 2.71 13.49 -22.69
CA ASN A 173 1.65 13.62 -21.69
C ASN A 173 0.87 12.34 -21.32
N HIS A 174 0.87 11.32 -22.18
CA HIS A 174 0.17 10.05 -21.95
C HIS A 174 1.06 8.96 -21.33
N ILE A 175 2.33 9.25 -21.09
CA ILE A 175 3.28 8.29 -20.51
C ILE A 175 3.39 8.57 -19.00
N PRO A 176 3.19 7.56 -18.14
CA PRO A 176 3.38 7.70 -16.71
C PRO A 176 4.87 7.93 -16.39
N HIS A 177 5.14 8.84 -15.47
CA HIS A 177 6.48 9.11 -14.96
C HIS A 177 6.51 8.90 -13.44
N HIS A 178 7.08 7.79 -13.00
CA HIS A 178 7.24 7.50 -11.58
C HIS A 178 8.23 8.47 -10.94
N CYS A 179 7.87 9.03 -9.79
CA CYS A 179 8.73 9.98 -9.10
C CYS A 179 8.62 9.85 -7.58
N PHE A 180 9.64 10.39 -6.91
CA PHE A 180 9.69 10.52 -5.47
C PHE A 180 9.45 11.99 -5.14
N LEU A 181 8.37 12.28 -4.41
CA LEU A 181 8.05 13.61 -3.93
C LEU A 181 8.57 13.76 -2.49
N PRO A 182 9.69 14.45 -2.26
CA PRO A 182 10.20 14.67 -0.92
C PRO A 182 9.40 15.76 -0.20
N GLN A 183 9.48 15.76 1.13
CA GLN A 183 9.11 16.91 1.95
C GLN A 183 9.87 18.15 1.50
N ARG A 184 9.14 19.24 1.26
CA ARG A 184 9.77 20.56 1.18
C ARG A 184 10.06 20.99 2.61
N LYS A 185 11.33 20.93 2.99
CA LYS A 185 11.82 21.53 4.24
C LYS A 185 11.69 23.05 4.19
#